data_AF-A0A538LSC0-F1
#
_entry.id   AF-A0A538LSC0-F1
#
_cell.length_a   1.000
_cell.length_b   1.000
_cell.length_c   1.000
_cell.angle_alpha   90.00
_cell.angle_beta   90.00
_cell.angle_gamma   90.00
#
_symmetry.space_group_name_H-M   'P 1'
#
loop_
_entity.id
_entity.type
_entity.pdbx_description
1 polymer ?
#
loop_
_entity_poly.entity_id
_entity_poly.type
_entity_poly.pdbx_seq_one_letter_code
_entity_poly.pdbx_strand_id
1 'polypeptide(L)'
;MAERWFSDEELEEMSRPTMDRAIEAIEAGDLEQAKALCEAMKHEWRFLHDMMVDGIAASMSWIKEHCGEEAVGESQRWAMERYWKRSVDAIDKRDRKEIVELLAATWRAHSCSGTGPQPGAFTIEEDEKKVTFRMNPCGSGQRLWRMGRYEGEHGHALMEQEHDWAYNRKGFPIYCTHCTFMNEILPIQWIGYPIYPSDPPRDFDHDPCTWYWYKDPTDIPDRHWDRYGIARG
;
A
#
# COMPACT_ATOMS: atom_id res chain seq x y z
N MET A 1 -27.18 -41.71 -4.24
CA MET A 1 -27.39 -40.27 -3.98
C MET A 1 -26.03 -39.68 -3.68
N ALA A 2 -25.64 -38.59 -4.34
CA ALA A 2 -24.37 -37.93 -4.02
C ALA A 2 -24.45 -37.39 -2.59
N GLU A 3 -23.40 -37.59 -1.80
CA GLU A 3 -23.31 -37.12 -0.42
C GLU A 3 -23.28 -35.59 -0.39
N ARG A 4 -24.30 -34.96 0.20
CA ARG A 4 -24.31 -33.50 0.41
C ARG A 4 -23.38 -33.14 1.55
N TRP A 5 -22.54 -32.13 1.34
CA TRP A 5 -21.58 -31.65 2.35
C TRP A 5 -22.14 -30.51 3.22
N PHE A 6 -23.08 -29.72 2.69
CA PHE A 6 -23.67 -28.55 3.35
C PHE A 6 -25.20 -28.53 3.16
N SER A 7 -25.91 -27.96 4.13
CA SER A 7 -27.33 -27.61 4.07
C SER A 7 -27.55 -26.38 3.17
N ASP A 8 -28.81 -26.13 2.77
CA ASP A 8 -29.14 -24.97 1.94
C ASP A 8 -28.94 -23.65 2.71
N GLU A 9 -29.25 -23.65 4.01
CA GLU A 9 -29.03 -22.51 4.91
C GLU A 9 -27.55 -22.18 5.08
N GLU A 10 -26.68 -23.19 5.24
CA GLU A 10 -25.22 -22.97 5.30
C GLU A 10 -24.68 -22.36 4.00
N LEU A 11 -25.17 -22.82 2.84
CA LEU A 11 -24.77 -22.29 1.54
C LEU A 11 -25.24 -20.84 1.36
N GLU A 12 -26.48 -20.55 1.78
CA GLU A 12 -27.02 -19.19 1.75
C GLU A 12 -26.15 -18.27 2.62
N GLU A 13 -25.87 -18.66 3.87
CA GLU A 13 -25.03 -17.88 4.79
C GLU A 13 -23.60 -17.67 4.29
N MET A 14 -22.99 -18.66 3.65
CA MET A 14 -21.65 -18.52 3.05
C MET A 14 -21.60 -17.54 1.86
N SER A 15 -22.74 -17.30 1.21
CA SER A 15 -22.81 -16.42 0.03
C SER A 15 -23.03 -14.94 0.36
N ARG A 16 -23.21 -14.62 1.65
CA ARG A 16 -23.55 -13.28 2.12
C ARG A 16 -22.32 -12.52 2.63
N PRO A 17 -22.25 -11.19 2.50
CA PRO A 17 -21.15 -10.40 3.04
C PRO A 17 -20.98 -10.60 4.54
N THR A 18 -19.77 -10.93 4.98
CA THR A 18 -19.45 -11.19 6.40
C THR A 18 -19.81 -10.00 7.31
N MET A 19 -19.70 -8.77 6.80
CA MET A 19 -20.10 -7.56 7.54
C MET A 19 -21.61 -7.45 7.75
N ASP A 20 -22.43 -7.82 6.77
CA ASP A 20 -23.89 -7.77 6.91
C ASP A 20 -24.36 -8.79 7.96
N ARG A 21 -23.81 -10.00 7.89
CA ARG A 21 -24.04 -11.05 8.90
C ARG A 21 -23.61 -10.61 10.30
N ALA A 22 -22.52 -9.86 10.41
CA ALA A 22 -22.04 -9.33 11.69
C ALA A 22 -22.99 -8.26 12.26
N ILE A 23 -23.51 -7.37 11.40
CA ILE A 23 -24.48 -6.35 11.79
C ILE A 23 -25.78 -6.99 12.27
N GLU A 24 -26.30 -7.97 11.53
CA GLU A 24 -27.51 -8.71 11.91
C GLU A 24 -27.35 -9.45 13.24
N ALA A 25 -26.19 -10.07 13.47
CA ALA A 25 -25.88 -10.70 14.75
C ALA A 25 -25.89 -9.67 15.91
N ILE A 26 -25.39 -8.45 15.68
CA ILE A 26 -25.46 -7.36 16.67
C ILE A 26 -26.92 -6.97 16.95
N GLU A 27 -27.72 -6.78 15.91
CA GLU A 27 -29.13 -6.39 16.02
C GLU A 27 -29.97 -7.46 16.75
N ALA A 28 -29.65 -8.73 16.54
CA ALA A 28 -30.25 -9.86 17.24
C ALA A 28 -29.75 -10.05 18.68
N GLY A 29 -28.71 -9.32 19.10
CA GLY A 29 -28.07 -9.46 20.42
C GLY A 29 -27.11 -10.63 20.53
N ASP A 30 -26.78 -11.31 19.43
CA ASP A 30 -25.77 -12.37 19.37
C ASP A 30 -24.36 -11.78 19.21
N LEU A 31 -23.87 -11.22 20.33
CA LEU A 31 -22.58 -10.54 20.35
C LEU A 31 -21.39 -11.49 20.17
N GLU A 32 -21.54 -12.79 20.46
CA GLU A 32 -20.46 -13.75 20.26
C GLU A 32 -20.30 -14.08 18.78
N GLN A 33 -21.40 -14.32 18.06
CA GLN A 33 -21.36 -14.50 16.61
C GLN A 33 -20.86 -13.23 15.90
N ALA A 34 -21.31 -12.05 16.32
CA ALA A 34 -20.83 -10.78 15.78
C ALA A 34 -19.31 -10.62 15.91
N LYS A 35 -18.74 -10.91 17.09
CA LYS A 35 -17.28 -10.87 17.31
C LYS A 35 -16.55 -11.87 16.42
N ALA A 36 -17.06 -13.09 16.31
CA ALA A 36 -16.46 -14.13 15.47
C ALA A 36 -16.40 -13.71 13.99
N LEU A 37 -17.48 -13.10 13.47
CA LEU A 37 -17.53 -12.60 12.09
C LEU A 37 -16.57 -11.41 11.87
N CYS A 38 -16.51 -10.48 12.83
CA CYS A 38 -15.54 -9.38 12.77
C CYS A 38 -14.09 -9.86 12.74
N GLU A 39 -13.75 -10.92 13.49
CA GLU A 39 -12.41 -11.53 13.43
C GLU A 39 -12.18 -12.26 12.09
N ALA A 40 -13.17 -13.02 11.61
CA ALA A 40 -13.07 -13.74 10.32
C ALA A 40 -12.85 -12.78 9.13
N MET A 41 -13.56 -11.66 9.10
CA MET A 41 -13.46 -10.66 8.03
C MET A 41 -12.03 -10.12 7.85
N LYS A 42 -11.25 -10.01 8.93
CA LYS A 42 -9.83 -9.58 8.85
C LYS A 42 -9.02 -10.52 7.96
N HIS A 43 -9.30 -11.82 8.04
CA HIS A 43 -8.59 -12.85 7.29
C HIS A 43 -9.03 -12.91 5.82
N GLU A 44 -10.31 -12.74 5.55
CA GLU A 44 -10.85 -12.65 4.17
C GLU A 44 -10.22 -11.50 3.40
N TRP A 45 -10.22 -10.30 4.00
CA TRP A 45 -9.60 -9.12 3.39
C TRP A 45 -8.08 -9.29 3.22
N ARG A 46 -7.39 -9.78 4.26
CA ARG A 46 -5.93 -10.02 4.18
C ARG A 46 -5.59 -10.93 3.01
N PHE A 47 -6.34 -12.02 2.82
CA PHE A 47 -6.05 -12.97 1.75
C PHE A 47 -6.08 -12.30 0.37
N LEU A 48 -7.15 -11.56 0.08
CA LEU A 48 -7.28 -10.82 -1.19
C LEU A 48 -6.19 -9.74 -1.33
N HIS A 49 -5.93 -8.99 -0.27
CA HIS A 49 -4.88 -7.98 -0.24
C HIS A 49 -3.51 -8.57 -0.58
N ASP A 50 -3.12 -9.63 0.13
CA ASP A 50 -1.79 -10.25 -0.03
C ASP A 50 -1.66 -10.85 -1.43
N MET A 51 -2.71 -11.49 -1.95
CA MET A 51 -2.74 -12.01 -3.32
C MET A 51 -2.55 -10.90 -4.36
N MET A 52 -3.19 -9.74 -4.19
CA MET A 52 -3.03 -8.60 -5.12
C MET A 52 -1.62 -8.03 -5.06
N VAL A 53 -1.09 -7.80 -3.85
CA VAL A 53 0.26 -7.25 -3.66
C VAL A 53 1.33 -8.18 -4.24
N ASP A 54 1.24 -9.47 -3.94
CA ASP A 54 2.15 -10.51 -4.42
C ASP A 54 2.06 -10.67 -5.95
N GLY A 55 0.84 -10.66 -6.51
CA GLY A 55 0.60 -10.74 -7.94
C GLY A 55 1.11 -9.52 -8.73
N ILE A 56 1.00 -8.32 -8.16
CA ILE A 56 1.58 -7.10 -8.75
C ILE A 56 3.11 -7.20 -8.75
N ALA A 57 3.71 -7.61 -7.63
CA ALA A 57 5.16 -7.79 -7.53
C ALA A 57 5.67 -8.83 -8.54
N ALA A 58 4.96 -9.95 -8.71
CA ALA A 58 5.27 -10.97 -9.70
C ALA A 58 5.18 -10.42 -11.13
N SER A 59 4.13 -9.66 -11.44
CA SER A 59 3.93 -9.05 -12.76
C SER A 59 5.05 -8.06 -13.10
N MET A 60 5.44 -7.22 -12.13
CA MET A 60 6.56 -6.28 -12.29
C MET A 60 7.90 -7.01 -12.45
N SER A 61 8.10 -8.10 -11.71
CA SER A 61 9.28 -8.95 -11.83
C SER A 61 9.39 -9.57 -13.23
N TRP A 62 8.27 -10.07 -13.76
CA TRP A 62 8.20 -10.62 -15.12
C TRP A 62 8.55 -9.55 -16.17
N ILE A 63 8.00 -8.33 -16.04
CA ILE A 63 8.33 -7.20 -16.93
C ILE A 63 9.83 -6.90 -16.86
N LYS A 64 10.42 -6.83 -15.66
CA LYS A 64 11.86 -6.60 -15.51
C LYS A 64 12.68 -7.68 -16.23
N GLU A 65 12.35 -8.94 -16.01
CA GLU A 65 13.09 -10.08 -16.58
C GLU A 65 13.00 -10.14 -18.11
N HIS A 66 11.83 -9.85 -18.68
CA HIS A 66 11.57 -10.05 -20.11
C HIS A 66 11.70 -8.77 -20.94
N CYS A 67 11.57 -7.60 -20.33
CA CYS A 67 11.54 -6.30 -21.01
C CYS A 67 12.55 -5.29 -20.44
N GLY A 68 13.23 -5.60 -19.34
CA GLY A 68 14.20 -4.74 -18.69
C GLY A 68 13.57 -3.75 -17.68
N GLU A 69 14.43 -3.08 -16.92
CA GLU A 69 14.00 -2.18 -15.84
C GLU A 69 13.28 -0.93 -16.35
N GLU A 70 13.69 -0.37 -17.49
CA GLU A 70 13.02 0.77 -18.10
C GLU A 70 11.55 0.48 -18.40
N ALA A 71 11.23 -0.72 -18.91
CA ALA A 71 9.85 -1.13 -19.16
C ALA A 71 9.02 -1.19 -17.87
N VAL A 72 9.63 -1.48 -16.72
CA VAL A 72 8.94 -1.39 -15.42
C VAL A 72 8.58 0.06 -15.10
N GLY A 73 9.51 1.00 -15.28
CA GLY A 73 9.23 2.42 -15.08
C GLY A 73 8.16 2.96 -16.03
N GLU A 74 8.24 2.63 -17.32
CA GLU A 74 7.25 3.00 -18.34
C GLU A 74 5.86 2.46 -18.02
N SER A 75 5.77 1.18 -17.64
CA SER A 75 4.49 0.52 -17.32
C SER A 75 3.80 1.18 -16.13
N GLN A 76 4.57 1.52 -15.07
CA GLN A 76 4.04 2.18 -13.89
C GLN A 76 3.55 3.59 -14.20
N ARG A 77 4.34 4.38 -14.93
CA ARG A 77 3.94 5.71 -15.39
C ARG A 77 2.65 5.66 -16.19
N TRP A 78 2.58 4.76 -17.18
CA TRP A 78 1.41 4.59 -18.02
C TRP A 78 0.16 4.20 -17.23
N ALA A 79 0.30 3.30 -16.26
CA ALA A 79 -0.80 2.83 -15.43
C ALA A 79 -1.30 3.94 -14.48
N MET A 80 -0.39 4.60 -13.76
CA MET A 80 -0.75 5.63 -12.77
C MET A 80 -1.38 6.87 -13.42
N GLU A 81 -1.02 7.20 -14.65
CA GLU A 81 -1.70 8.26 -15.42
C GLU A 81 -3.21 7.97 -15.57
N ARG A 82 -3.62 6.70 -15.55
CA ARG A 82 -5.01 6.25 -15.77
C ARG A 82 -5.79 6.03 -14.49
N TYR A 83 -5.16 5.53 -13.43
CA TYR A 83 -5.88 5.20 -12.19
C TYR A 83 -5.56 6.12 -11.00
N TRP A 84 -4.37 6.75 -10.97
CA TRP A 84 -3.93 7.52 -9.80
C TRP A 84 -4.08 9.03 -9.98
N LYS A 85 -3.83 9.56 -11.18
CA LYS A 85 -3.87 11.01 -11.45
C LYS A 85 -5.15 11.69 -10.97
N ARG A 86 -6.32 11.11 -11.28
CA ARG A 86 -7.62 11.63 -10.82
C ARG A 86 -7.73 11.69 -9.30
N SER A 87 -7.15 10.72 -8.60
CA SER A 87 -7.13 10.68 -7.14
C SER A 87 -6.20 11.76 -6.59
N VAL A 88 -5.02 11.97 -7.19
CA VAL A 88 -4.11 13.08 -6.83
C VAL A 88 -4.82 14.43 -6.95
N ASP A 89 -5.48 14.69 -8.08
CA ASP A 89 -6.24 15.93 -8.28
C ASP A 89 -7.36 16.11 -7.23
N ALA A 90 -7.99 15.01 -6.82
CA ALA A 90 -9.06 15.04 -5.82
C ALA A 90 -8.51 15.24 -4.39
N ILE A 91 -7.32 14.71 -4.09
CA ILE A 91 -6.66 14.88 -2.81
C ILE A 91 -6.14 16.33 -2.67
N ASP A 92 -5.53 16.87 -3.72
CA ASP A 92 -5.00 18.24 -3.77
C ASP A 92 -6.07 19.31 -3.47
N LYS A 93 -7.31 19.07 -3.90
CA LYS A 93 -8.44 20.01 -3.74
C LYS A 93 -9.22 19.83 -2.43
N ARG A 94 -8.93 18.80 -1.65
CA ARG A 94 -9.64 18.51 -0.39
C ARG A 94 -9.02 19.25 0.77
N ASP A 95 -9.81 19.42 1.83
CA ASP A 95 -9.28 19.89 3.10
C ASP A 95 -8.17 18.95 3.58
N ARG A 96 -7.01 19.52 3.89
CA ARG A 96 -5.82 18.73 4.22
C ARG A 96 -5.97 17.97 5.53
N LYS A 97 -6.80 18.46 6.47
CA LYS A 97 -7.07 17.75 7.72
C LYS A 97 -7.94 16.52 7.45
N GLU A 98 -8.95 16.62 6.59
CA GLU A 98 -9.74 15.44 6.17
C GLU A 98 -8.87 14.36 5.54
N ILE A 99 -7.86 14.73 4.74
CA ILE A 99 -6.93 13.77 4.14
C ILE A 99 -6.16 12.96 5.18
N VAL A 100 -5.87 13.52 6.36
CA VAL A 100 -5.21 12.77 7.45
C VAL A 100 -6.07 11.60 7.92
N GLU A 101 -7.37 11.82 8.09
CA GLU A 101 -8.31 10.78 8.52
C GLU A 101 -8.46 9.69 7.46
N LEU A 102 -8.52 10.09 6.18
CA LEU A 102 -8.57 9.17 5.04
C LEU A 102 -7.28 8.36 4.89
N LEU A 103 -6.10 8.99 5.04
CA LEU A 103 -4.81 8.29 5.07
C LEU A 103 -4.74 7.29 6.23
N ALA A 104 -5.19 7.68 7.42
CA ALA A 104 -5.24 6.76 8.55
C ALA A 104 -6.16 5.56 8.28
N ALA A 105 -7.31 5.78 7.62
CA ALA A 105 -8.20 4.70 7.18
C ALA A 105 -7.53 3.78 6.15
N THR A 106 -6.85 4.35 5.16
CA THR A 106 -6.05 3.60 4.18
C THR A 106 -5.00 2.75 4.87
N TRP A 107 -4.25 3.27 5.84
CA TRP A 107 -3.23 2.50 6.54
C TRP A 107 -3.77 1.41 7.45
N ARG A 108 -4.96 1.60 8.07
CA ARG A 108 -5.66 0.52 8.77
C ARG A 108 -6.07 -0.62 7.83
N ALA A 109 -6.57 -0.29 6.63
CA ALA A 109 -6.91 -1.28 5.63
C ALA A 109 -5.66 -1.98 5.09
N HIS A 110 -4.59 -1.20 4.84
CA HIS A 110 -3.34 -1.69 4.26
C HIS A 110 -2.54 -2.57 5.24
N SER A 111 -2.65 -2.33 6.55
CA SER A 111 -2.06 -3.18 7.59
C SER A 111 -2.74 -4.54 7.73
N CYS A 112 -3.81 -4.79 6.97
CA CYS A 112 -4.60 -6.02 7.00
C CYS A 112 -5.08 -6.37 8.42
N SER A 113 -5.50 -5.34 9.17
CA SER A 113 -5.96 -5.47 10.56
C SER A 113 -4.93 -6.14 11.48
N GLY A 114 -3.63 -6.00 11.18
CA GLY A 114 -2.56 -6.61 11.96
C GLY A 114 -2.53 -8.14 11.88
N THR A 115 -3.09 -8.73 10.81
CA THR A 115 -3.12 -10.18 10.62
C THR A 115 -2.08 -10.65 9.60
N GLY A 116 -1.58 -11.88 9.77
CA GLY A 116 -0.62 -12.51 8.86
C GLY A 116 0.69 -12.90 9.52
N PRO A 117 1.59 -13.59 8.80
CA PRO A 117 2.88 -14.02 9.33
C PRO A 117 3.80 -12.83 9.64
N GLN A 118 3.63 -11.73 8.90
CA GLN A 118 4.33 -10.46 9.08
C GLN A 118 3.28 -9.35 9.13
N PRO A 119 2.62 -9.13 10.28
CA PRO A 119 1.49 -8.21 10.36
C PRO A 119 1.95 -6.77 10.12
N GLY A 120 1.23 -6.06 9.24
CA GLY A 120 1.49 -4.65 9.02
C GLY A 120 1.16 -3.84 10.26
N ALA A 121 1.94 -2.79 10.53
CA ALA A 121 1.69 -1.87 11.63
C ALA A 121 2.12 -0.46 11.25
N PHE A 122 1.47 0.53 11.85
CA PHE A 122 1.85 1.92 11.64
C PHE A 122 1.55 2.81 12.86
N THR A 123 2.29 3.90 12.97
CA THR A 123 2.05 4.99 13.92
C THR A 123 1.81 6.31 13.19
N ILE A 124 1.13 7.23 13.86
CA ILE A 124 0.89 8.60 13.39
C ILE A 124 1.45 9.55 14.45
N GLU A 125 2.25 10.52 14.01
CA GLU A 125 2.72 11.63 14.83
C GLU A 125 2.41 12.95 14.12
N GLU A 126 2.24 14.03 14.87
CA GLU A 126 2.00 15.36 14.33
C GLU A 126 2.96 16.36 14.96
N ASP A 127 3.56 17.22 14.13
CA ASP A 127 4.29 18.42 14.56
C ASP A 127 3.62 19.69 13.99
N GLU A 128 4.22 20.85 14.18
CA GLU A 128 3.68 22.13 13.70
C GLU A 128 3.44 22.15 12.18
N LYS A 129 4.27 21.46 11.40
CA LYS A 129 4.28 21.52 9.93
C LYS A 129 3.58 20.36 9.25
N LYS A 130 3.57 19.17 9.86
CA LYS A 130 3.14 17.95 9.17
C LYS A 130 2.61 16.86 10.10
N VAL A 131 1.87 15.95 9.50
CA VAL A 131 1.56 14.64 10.05
C VAL A 131 2.50 13.60 9.43
N THR A 132 3.08 12.74 10.25
CA THR A 132 4.04 11.70 9.84
C THR A 132 3.45 10.32 10.10
N PHE A 133 3.38 9.50 9.06
CA PHE A 133 2.96 8.11 9.13
C PHE A 133 4.21 7.23 9.04
N ARG A 134 4.44 6.38 10.03
CA ARG A 134 5.56 5.43 10.03
C ARG A 134 5.01 4.02 10.02
N MET A 135 5.24 3.29 8.94
CA MET A 135 4.83 1.90 8.83
C MET A 135 6.02 0.96 9.03
N ASN A 136 5.88 -0.05 9.90
CA ASN A 136 6.93 -1.00 10.20
C ASN A 136 6.36 -2.38 10.66
N PRO A 137 6.31 -3.39 9.77
CA PRO A 137 6.49 -3.25 8.33
C PRO A 137 5.32 -2.48 7.70
N CYS A 138 5.55 -1.78 6.59
CA CYS A 138 4.44 -1.46 5.70
C CYS A 138 3.75 -2.75 5.23
N GLY A 139 2.42 -2.72 5.15
CA GLY A 139 1.59 -3.90 4.91
C GLY A 139 1.78 -4.58 3.55
N SER A 140 2.62 -4.01 2.68
CA SER A 140 2.90 -4.51 1.34
C SER A 140 4.38 -4.78 1.09
N GLY A 141 5.18 -3.79 0.65
CA GLY A 141 6.56 -4.01 0.22
C GLY A 141 7.48 -4.61 1.29
N GLN A 142 7.50 -4.03 2.50
CA GLN A 142 8.25 -4.59 3.63
C GLN A 142 7.67 -5.92 4.10
N ARG A 143 6.36 -6.11 3.98
CA ARG A 143 5.73 -7.38 4.30
C ARG A 143 6.16 -8.49 3.34
N LEU A 144 6.18 -8.23 2.04
CA LEU A 144 6.74 -9.15 1.04
C LEU A 144 8.20 -9.47 1.35
N TRP A 145 8.99 -8.45 1.68
CA TRP A 145 10.39 -8.62 2.10
C TRP A 145 10.53 -9.57 3.28
N ARG A 146 9.87 -9.30 4.40
CA ARG A 146 9.96 -10.11 5.63
C ARG A 146 9.31 -11.48 5.53
N MET A 147 8.50 -11.71 4.49
CA MET A 147 7.99 -13.04 4.14
C MET A 147 8.96 -13.83 3.25
N GLY A 148 10.17 -13.31 2.96
CA GLY A 148 11.16 -13.95 2.10
C GLY A 148 10.77 -13.97 0.63
N ARG A 149 9.82 -13.10 0.19
CA ARG A 149 9.30 -13.15 -1.18
C ARG A 149 10.28 -12.68 -2.25
N TYR A 150 11.43 -12.14 -1.85
CA TYR A 150 12.53 -11.74 -2.74
C TYR A 150 13.68 -12.77 -2.74
N GLU A 151 13.51 -13.90 -2.04
CA GLU A 151 14.53 -14.93 -1.89
C GLU A 151 14.27 -16.14 -2.81
N GLY A 152 15.34 -16.84 -3.19
CA GLY A 152 15.27 -18.09 -3.95
C GLY A 152 15.04 -17.91 -5.46
N GLU A 153 14.92 -19.03 -6.17
CA GLU A 153 14.81 -19.10 -7.64
C GLU A 153 13.55 -18.43 -8.20
N HIS A 154 12.51 -18.30 -7.38
CA HIS A 154 11.23 -17.68 -7.76
C HIS A 154 10.94 -16.42 -6.95
N GLY A 155 11.97 -15.80 -6.38
CA GLY A 155 11.84 -14.53 -5.68
C GLY A 155 11.45 -13.39 -6.62
N HIS A 156 10.68 -12.43 -6.10
CA HIS A 156 10.45 -11.16 -6.79
C HIS A 156 11.75 -10.44 -7.07
N ALA A 157 11.75 -9.65 -8.13
CA ALA A 157 12.96 -8.98 -8.56
C ALA A 157 13.40 -7.88 -7.59
N LEU A 158 14.71 -7.65 -7.55
CA LEU A 158 15.32 -6.43 -7.03
C LEU A 158 15.82 -5.59 -8.19
N MET A 159 15.89 -4.28 -7.98
CA MET A 159 16.54 -3.37 -8.93
C MET A 159 18.03 -3.67 -9.04
N GLU A 160 18.55 -3.78 -10.25
CA GLU A 160 19.97 -3.99 -10.58
C GLU A 160 20.69 -2.66 -10.81
N GLN A 161 19.99 -1.68 -11.38
CA GLN A 161 20.53 -0.35 -11.65
C GLN A 161 19.91 0.70 -10.72
N GLU A 162 20.58 1.84 -10.66
CA GLU A 162 20.06 3.02 -9.98
C GLU A 162 19.09 3.70 -10.94
N HIS A 163 17.85 3.85 -10.49
CA HIS A 163 16.83 4.64 -11.18
C HIS A 163 16.34 5.71 -10.23
N ASP A 164 16.07 6.90 -10.75
CA ASP A 164 15.48 7.98 -9.98
C ASP A 164 14.14 7.54 -9.35
N TRP A 165 13.32 6.82 -10.12
CA TRP A 165 12.07 6.20 -9.71
C TRP A 165 12.22 4.96 -8.81
N ALA A 166 13.45 4.54 -8.50
CA ALA A 166 13.78 3.55 -7.48
C ALA A 166 14.65 4.15 -6.37
N TYR A 167 14.46 5.44 -6.04
CA TYR A 167 15.22 6.18 -5.03
C TYR A 167 16.73 6.22 -5.26
N ASN A 168 17.18 6.04 -6.51
CA ASN A 168 18.59 5.89 -6.89
C ASN A 168 19.28 4.75 -6.12
N ARG A 169 18.58 3.61 -5.91
CA ARG A 169 19.10 2.48 -5.13
C ARG A 169 19.12 1.19 -5.94
N LYS A 170 20.31 0.59 -6.03
CA LYS A 170 20.43 -0.84 -6.38
C LYS A 170 19.91 -1.71 -5.24
N GLY A 171 19.46 -2.91 -5.57
CA GLY A 171 18.87 -3.86 -4.64
C GLY A 171 17.51 -3.41 -4.09
N PHE A 172 16.89 -2.37 -4.65
CA PHE A 172 15.61 -1.89 -4.16
C PHE A 172 14.48 -2.88 -4.52
N PRO A 173 13.55 -3.21 -3.61
CA PRO A 173 12.49 -4.15 -3.91
C PRO A 173 11.59 -3.65 -5.04
N ILE A 174 11.40 -4.47 -6.10
CA ILE A 174 10.69 -4.05 -7.32
C ILE A 174 9.29 -3.50 -7.02
N TYR A 175 8.56 -4.14 -6.09
CA TYR A 175 7.23 -3.69 -5.71
C TYR A 175 7.28 -2.29 -5.09
N CYS A 176 8.29 -1.97 -4.29
CA CYS A 176 8.39 -0.67 -3.60
C CYS A 176 8.62 0.52 -4.55
N THR A 177 9.02 0.28 -5.80
CA THR A 177 9.25 1.35 -6.79
C THR A 177 7.99 2.14 -7.09
N HIS A 178 6.80 1.54 -6.93
CA HIS A 178 5.53 2.24 -7.13
C HIS A 178 5.34 3.41 -6.18
N CYS A 179 5.90 3.36 -4.97
CA CYS A 179 5.79 4.45 -4.00
C CYS A 179 6.38 5.75 -4.58
N THR A 180 7.51 5.66 -5.29
CA THR A 180 8.18 6.83 -5.87
C THR A 180 7.31 7.52 -6.91
N PHE A 181 6.68 6.74 -7.80
CA PHE A 181 5.77 7.25 -8.81
C PHE A 181 4.49 7.81 -8.19
N MET A 182 3.87 7.06 -7.27
CA MET A 182 2.59 7.40 -6.64
C MET A 182 2.70 8.65 -5.78
N ASN A 183 3.78 8.80 -5.04
CA ASN A 183 3.89 9.80 -3.98
C ASN A 183 4.64 11.06 -4.39
N GLU A 184 5.64 10.93 -5.27
CA GLU A 184 6.58 12.03 -5.55
C GLU A 184 6.63 12.36 -7.05
N ILE A 185 7.24 11.52 -7.89
CA ILE A 185 7.57 11.89 -9.29
C ILE A 185 6.34 12.33 -10.08
N LEU A 186 5.26 11.56 -10.06
CA LEU A 186 4.08 11.89 -10.86
C LEU A 186 3.26 13.04 -10.26
N PRO A 187 2.99 13.07 -8.94
CA PRO A 187 2.39 14.25 -8.32
C PRO A 187 3.17 15.55 -8.59
N ILE A 188 4.51 15.55 -8.53
CA ILE A 188 5.32 16.72 -8.88
C ILE A 188 5.00 17.20 -10.30
N GLN A 189 4.87 16.28 -11.26
CA GLN A 189 4.56 16.61 -12.65
C GLN A 189 3.11 17.08 -12.85
N TRP A 190 2.17 16.58 -12.04
CA TRP A 190 0.74 16.87 -12.20
C TRP A 190 0.26 18.10 -11.44
N ILE A 191 0.71 18.27 -10.19
CA ILE A 191 0.25 19.32 -9.26
C ILE A 191 1.39 20.21 -8.75
N GLY A 192 2.64 19.98 -9.18
CA GLY A 192 3.79 20.83 -8.87
C GLY A 192 4.58 20.45 -7.61
N TYR A 193 4.08 19.50 -6.81
CA TYR A 193 4.71 19.08 -5.57
C TYR A 193 4.41 17.60 -5.24
N PRO A 194 5.26 16.91 -4.45
CA PRO A 194 5.00 15.54 -4.03
C PRO A 194 3.77 15.49 -3.11
N ILE A 195 2.83 14.59 -3.38
CA ILE A 195 1.59 14.49 -2.59
C ILE A 195 1.85 13.87 -1.21
N TYR A 196 2.70 12.84 -1.15
CA TYR A 196 3.08 12.14 0.08
C TYR A 196 4.60 11.99 0.15
N PRO A 197 5.37 13.07 0.36
CA PRO A 197 6.82 12.98 0.47
C PRO A 197 7.22 11.80 1.37
N SER A 198 8.16 10.97 0.94
CA SER A 198 8.44 9.70 1.60
C SER A 198 9.91 9.35 1.70
N ASP A 199 10.23 8.64 2.77
CA ASP A 199 11.52 8.01 3.00
C ASP A 199 11.32 6.48 3.03
N PRO A 200 11.88 5.74 2.05
CA PRO A 200 11.82 4.30 2.07
C PRO A 200 12.74 3.75 3.17
N PRO A 201 12.48 2.54 3.69
CA PRO A 201 13.35 1.89 4.66
C PRO A 201 14.77 1.76 4.10
N ARG A 202 15.81 2.03 4.91
CA ARG A 202 17.19 1.68 4.51
C ARG A 202 17.39 0.19 4.71
N ASP A 203 16.98 -0.30 5.88
CA ASP A 203 16.85 -1.71 6.21
C ASP A 203 15.36 -2.13 6.16
N PHE A 204 15.00 -3.03 5.25
CA PHE A 204 13.62 -3.48 5.09
C PHE A 204 13.12 -4.37 6.24
N ASP A 205 14.03 -4.99 7.00
CA ASP A 205 13.71 -5.82 8.15
C ASP A 205 13.44 -5.01 9.42
N HIS A 206 13.95 -3.78 9.51
CA HIS A 206 13.95 -3.02 10.76
C HIS A 206 13.50 -1.56 10.65
N ASP A 207 13.88 -0.85 9.59
CA ASP A 207 13.54 0.58 9.46
C ASP A 207 12.07 0.77 9.05
N PRO A 208 11.41 1.86 9.47
CA PRO A 208 10.08 2.19 9.00
C PRO A 208 10.10 2.73 7.56
N CYS A 209 9.05 2.41 6.78
CA CYS A 209 8.68 3.21 5.61
C CYS A 209 7.91 4.43 6.10
N THR A 210 8.38 5.64 5.77
CA THR A 210 7.84 6.87 6.35
C THR A 210 7.21 7.74 5.27
N TRP A 211 5.95 8.14 5.49
CA TRP A 211 5.22 9.07 4.64
C TRP A 211 4.91 10.34 5.42
N TYR A 212 5.05 11.48 4.76
CA TYR A 212 4.75 12.80 5.32
C TYR A 212 3.52 13.40 4.66
N TRP A 213 2.69 14.06 5.46
CA TRP A 213 1.60 14.90 4.99
C TRP A 213 1.77 16.29 5.57
N TYR A 214 2.33 17.20 4.78
CA TYR A 214 2.54 18.59 5.20
C TYR A 214 1.22 19.35 5.26
N LYS A 215 1.03 20.19 6.28
CA LYS A 215 -0.15 21.06 6.40
C LYS A 215 -0.15 22.15 5.34
N ASP A 216 1.05 22.58 4.94
CA ASP A 216 1.27 23.48 3.81
C ASP A 216 2.31 22.84 2.86
N PRO A 217 1.99 22.60 1.56
CA PRO A 217 2.96 22.10 0.59
C PRO A 217 4.23 22.96 0.46
N THR A 218 4.17 24.24 0.83
CA THR A 218 5.34 25.13 0.82
C THR A 218 6.40 24.73 1.85
N ASP A 219 6.01 24.01 2.92
CA ASP A 219 6.93 23.50 3.94
C ASP A 219 7.67 22.21 3.54
N ILE A 220 7.33 21.59 2.41
CA ILE A 220 8.01 20.38 1.93
C ILE A 220 9.48 20.73 1.61
N PRO A 221 10.47 19.99 2.15
CA PRO A 221 11.88 20.23 1.87
C PRO A 221 12.26 19.93 0.41
N ASP A 222 13.14 20.75 -0.15
CA ASP A 222 13.58 20.68 -1.56
C ASP A 222 14.23 19.34 -1.93
N ARG A 223 14.77 18.60 -0.96
CA ARG A 223 15.34 17.25 -1.16
C ARG A 223 14.40 16.28 -1.90
N HIS A 224 13.08 16.47 -1.77
CA HIS A 224 12.08 15.64 -2.44
C HIS A 224 11.92 15.96 -3.94
N TRP A 225 12.40 17.11 -4.40
CA TRP A 225 12.55 17.43 -5.82
C TRP A 225 13.97 17.17 -6.30
N ASP A 226 14.99 17.53 -5.50
CA ASP A 226 16.41 17.37 -5.83
C ASP A 226 16.77 15.92 -6.17
N ARG A 227 16.14 14.95 -5.47
CA ARG A 227 16.28 13.51 -5.73
C ARG A 227 16.01 13.12 -7.18
N TYR A 228 15.17 13.88 -7.87
CA TYR A 228 14.75 13.64 -9.26
C TYR A 228 15.35 14.66 -10.24
N GLY A 229 16.25 15.54 -9.78
CA GLY A 229 16.80 16.62 -10.59
C GLY A 229 15.74 17.63 -11.05
N ILE A 230 14.62 17.73 -10.34
CA ILE A 230 13.55 18.68 -10.66
C ILE A 230 13.78 19.95 -9.83
N ALA A 231 13.76 21.13 -10.44
CA ALA A 231 13.78 22.38 -9.69
C ALA A 231 12.38 22.69 -9.15
N ARG A 232 12.30 23.19 -7.92
CA ARG A 232 11.04 23.68 -7.36
C ARG A 232 10.59 24.93 -8.12
N GLY A 233 9.37 24.89 -8.65
CA GLY A 233 8.74 26.00 -9.38
C GLY A 233 8.17 27.09 -8.48
#